data_AF-A0AAW0FZE1-F1
#
_entry.id   AF-A0AAW0FZE1-F1
#
_cell.length_a   1.000
_cell.length_b   1.000
_cell.length_c   1.000
_cell.angle_alpha   90.00
_cell.angle_beta   90.00
_cell.angle_gamma   90.00
#
_symmetry.space_group_name_H-M   'P 1'
#
loop_
_entity.id
_entity.type
_entity.pdbx_description
1 polymer ?
#
loop_
_entity_poly.entity_id
_entity_poly.type
_entity_poly.pdbx_seq_one_letter_code
_entity_poly.pdbx_strand_id
1 'polypeptide(L)'
;MASTFLSLRKTRIPFRIGQTSVRHAAAEHSGNDIRKDLIRRILYPTNIRNGPSPTGTWLPDVGRRLQRAIPSVQAHETIERAWLLHQRHIRRRRMAEAEKKFQCMHSAMEKLRELSPKLYEEANKDEDPRARSPEETEIWKSLKKSERRAFDSRIRGLFPREMRTPTETPPTGGWNYDYQPILRKSTTENSSA
;
A
#
# COMPACT_ATOMS: atom_id res chain seq x y z
N MET A 1 -0.30 34.66 -49.86
CA MET A 1 -1.67 34.12 -49.73
C MET A 1 -1.95 33.90 -48.25
N ALA A 2 -3.03 34.47 -47.74
CA ALA A 2 -3.26 34.75 -46.34
C ALA A 2 -3.51 33.50 -45.48
N SER A 3 -2.78 33.40 -44.36
CA SER A 3 -2.99 32.42 -43.30
C SER A 3 -4.21 32.82 -42.47
N THR A 4 -5.30 32.07 -42.61
CA THR A 4 -6.55 32.23 -41.89
C THR A 4 -6.37 31.85 -40.42
N PHE A 5 -6.55 32.84 -39.54
CA PHE A 5 -6.57 32.69 -38.10
C PHE A 5 -7.63 31.66 -37.67
N LEU A 6 -7.20 30.70 -36.86
CA LEU A 6 -8.06 29.76 -36.15
C LEU A 6 -9.02 30.54 -35.25
N SER A 7 -10.26 30.67 -35.70
CA SER A 7 -11.39 31.15 -34.91
C SER A 7 -11.56 30.22 -33.70
N LEU A 8 -11.16 30.70 -32.52
CA LEU A 8 -11.56 30.15 -31.24
C LEU A 8 -13.09 30.29 -31.11
N ARG A 9 -13.82 29.32 -31.64
CA ARG A 9 -15.25 29.17 -31.37
C ARG A 9 -15.41 28.95 -29.87
N LYS A 10 -15.92 29.99 -29.21
CA LYS A 10 -16.40 29.97 -27.83
C LYS A 10 -17.62 29.05 -27.79
N THR A 11 -17.41 27.73 -27.75
CA THR A 11 -18.49 26.75 -27.62
C THR A 11 -19.09 26.89 -26.22
N ARG A 12 -20.10 27.76 -26.09
CA ARG A 12 -21.03 27.73 -24.97
C ARG A 12 -21.91 26.49 -25.15
N ILE A 13 -21.43 25.33 -24.70
CA ILE A 13 -22.28 24.16 -24.55
C ILE A 13 -23.24 24.51 -23.40
N PRO A 14 -24.56 24.62 -23.61
CA PRO A 14 -25.48 24.72 -22.50
C PRO A 14 -25.46 23.36 -21.82
N PHE A 15 -24.78 23.26 -20.68
CA PHE A 15 -24.97 22.12 -19.78
C PHE A 15 -26.45 22.11 -19.40
N ARG A 16 -27.24 21.21 -20.00
CA ARG A 16 -28.58 20.90 -19.53
C ARG A 16 -28.43 20.36 -18.12
N ILE A 17 -28.72 21.19 -17.13
CA ILE A 17 -28.92 20.78 -15.76
C ILE A 17 -30.19 19.94 -15.79
N GLY A 18 -30.06 18.63 -15.95
CA GLY A 18 -31.17 17.71 -15.76
C GLY A 18 -31.67 17.88 -14.33
N GLN A 19 -32.83 18.50 -14.15
CA GLN A 19 -33.51 18.54 -12.87
C GLN A 19 -34.01 17.13 -12.56
N THR A 20 -33.14 16.27 -12.04
CA THR A 20 -33.58 15.03 -11.40
C THR A 20 -34.33 15.44 -10.14
N SER A 21 -35.63 15.17 -10.06
CA SER A 21 -36.43 15.41 -8.86
C SER A 21 -35.93 14.47 -7.77
N VAL A 22 -35.06 14.99 -6.91
CA VAL A 22 -34.65 14.28 -5.70
C VAL A 22 -35.80 14.36 -4.73
N ARG A 23 -36.54 13.26 -4.58
CA ARG A 23 -37.51 13.10 -3.50
C ARG A 23 -36.75 13.26 -2.18
N HIS A 24 -36.99 14.35 -1.47
CA HIS A 24 -36.57 14.44 -0.08
C HIS A 24 -37.37 13.39 0.70
N ALA A 25 -36.70 12.34 1.17
CA ALA A 25 -37.19 11.58 2.30
C ALA A 25 -37.09 12.48 3.54
N ALA A 26 -37.97 13.48 3.60
CA ALA A 26 -38.20 14.27 4.81
C ALA A 26 -39.04 13.40 5.74
N ALA A 27 -38.40 12.45 6.40
CA ALA A 27 -38.96 11.89 7.62
C ALA A 27 -38.68 12.91 8.72
N GLU A 28 -39.71 13.64 9.15
CA GLU A 28 -39.66 14.49 10.35
C GLU A 28 -39.10 13.65 11.51
N HIS A 29 -37.87 13.94 11.91
CA HIS A 29 -37.25 13.36 13.08
C HIS A 29 -37.06 14.49 14.10
N SER A 30 -37.94 14.48 15.08
CA SER A 30 -37.83 15.18 16.34
C SER A 30 -36.46 14.91 16.98
N GLY A 31 -35.70 15.97 17.30
CA GLY A 31 -34.49 15.88 18.15
C GLY A 31 -33.20 15.38 17.49
N ASN A 32 -32.92 15.72 16.24
CA ASN A 32 -31.78 15.17 15.49
C ASN A 32 -30.40 15.70 15.91
N ASP A 33 -29.55 14.74 16.28
CA ASP A 33 -28.13 14.83 16.57
C ASP A 33 -27.35 15.43 15.37
N ILE A 34 -26.91 16.70 15.46
CA ILE A 34 -26.22 17.46 14.39
C ILE A 34 -25.07 16.65 13.76
N ARG A 35 -24.40 15.81 14.56
CA ARG A 35 -23.35 14.90 14.09
C ARG A 35 -23.87 13.86 13.10
N LYS A 36 -25.04 13.27 13.32
CA LYS A 36 -25.64 12.27 12.41
C LYS A 36 -26.02 12.91 11.09
N ASP A 37 -26.51 14.14 11.10
CA ASP A 37 -26.83 14.89 9.87
C ASP A 37 -25.56 15.33 9.12
N LEU A 38 -24.52 15.73 9.84
CA LEU A 38 -23.21 16.00 9.24
C LEU A 38 -22.62 14.74 8.60
N ILE A 39 -22.68 13.60 9.29
CA ILE A 39 -22.22 12.30 8.76
C ILE A 39 -23.02 11.92 7.53
N ARG A 40 -24.36 12.03 7.54
CA ARG A 40 -25.20 11.78 6.37
C ARG A 40 -24.83 12.69 5.19
N ARG A 41 -24.57 13.99 5.45
CA ARG A 41 -24.16 14.97 4.44
C ARG A 41 -22.76 14.71 3.86
N ILE A 42 -21.87 14.10 4.63
CA ILE A 42 -20.52 13.71 4.20
C ILE A 42 -20.58 12.39 3.39
N LEU A 43 -21.30 11.38 3.88
CA LEU A 43 -21.39 10.06 3.26
C LEU A 43 -22.23 10.08 1.98
N TYR A 44 -23.29 10.88 1.96
CA TYR A 44 -24.20 11.02 0.84
C TYR A 44 -24.26 12.49 0.41
N PRO A 45 -23.20 13.00 -0.26
CA PRO A 45 -23.21 14.36 -0.76
C PRO A 45 -24.39 14.54 -1.72
N THR A 46 -25.18 15.58 -1.51
CA THR A 46 -26.31 15.90 -2.38
C THR A 46 -25.81 16.13 -3.81
N ASN A 47 -26.27 15.33 -4.77
CA ASN A 47 -25.88 15.42 -6.18
C ASN A 47 -26.27 16.77 -6.85
N ILE A 48 -27.09 17.58 -6.17
CA ILE A 48 -27.43 18.94 -6.57
C ILE A 48 -26.70 19.89 -5.61
N ARG A 49 -25.57 20.47 -6.05
CA ARG A 49 -24.91 21.58 -5.33
C ARG A 49 -24.64 22.73 -6.28
N ASN A 50 -25.20 23.89 -5.95
CA ASN A 50 -25.03 25.16 -6.66
C ASN A 50 -23.72 25.89 -6.26
N GLY A 51 -22.71 25.22 -5.70
CA GLY A 51 -21.51 25.88 -5.18
C GLY A 51 -20.24 25.00 -5.13
N PRO A 52 -19.04 25.61 -5.20
CA PRO A 52 -17.77 24.89 -5.21
C PRO A 52 -17.44 24.34 -3.82
N SER A 53 -17.51 23.02 -3.63
CA SER A 53 -16.95 22.37 -2.43
C SER A 53 -15.65 21.64 -2.77
N PRO A 54 -14.57 21.80 -1.97
CA PRO A 54 -13.25 21.24 -2.27
C PRO A 54 -13.18 19.70 -2.18
N THR A 55 -14.18 19.06 -1.57
CA THR A 55 -14.21 17.62 -1.24
C THR A 55 -15.40 16.88 -1.86
N GLY A 56 -15.94 17.36 -2.98
CA GLY A 56 -17.11 16.78 -3.65
C GLY A 56 -16.80 16.10 -5.00
N THR A 57 -17.63 15.13 -5.38
CA THR A 57 -17.57 14.31 -6.62
C THR A 57 -17.84 15.08 -7.92
N TRP A 58 -18.36 16.30 -7.86
CA TRP A 58 -18.50 17.18 -9.03
C TRP A 58 -18.09 18.61 -8.67
N LEU A 59 -16.94 19.07 -9.18
CA LEU A 59 -16.60 20.49 -9.20
C LEU A 59 -17.08 21.06 -10.55
N PRO A 60 -17.81 22.18 -10.57
CA PRO A 60 -18.24 22.83 -11.82
C PRO A 60 -17.05 23.24 -12.71
N ASP A 61 -15.87 23.42 -12.10
CA ASP A 61 -14.63 23.76 -12.78
C ASP A 61 -13.76 22.56 -13.17
N VAL A 62 -14.17 21.31 -12.90
CA VAL A 62 -13.37 20.13 -13.33
C VAL A 62 -13.11 20.20 -14.83
N GLY A 63 -14.14 20.47 -15.65
CA GLY A 63 -13.97 20.57 -17.10
C GLY A 63 -12.96 21.65 -17.52
N ARG A 64 -13.02 22.84 -16.89
CA ARG A 64 -12.05 23.92 -17.15
C ARG A 64 -10.63 23.57 -16.69
N ARG A 65 -10.49 22.91 -15.54
CA ARG A 65 -9.20 22.46 -15.00
C ARG A 65 -8.60 21.34 -15.82
N LEU A 66 -9.41 20.38 -16.26
CA LEU A 66 -9.00 19.31 -17.17
C LEU A 66 -8.54 19.87 -18.51
N GLN A 67 -9.29 20.81 -19.10
CA GLN A 67 -8.88 21.50 -20.34
C GLN A 67 -7.58 22.32 -20.16
N ARG A 68 -7.30 22.84 -18.97
CA ARG A 68 -6.04 23.54 -18.66
C ARG A 68 -4.87 22.57 -18.46
N ALA A 69 -5.11 21.43 -17.80
CA ALA A 69 -4.09 20.44 -17.48
C ALA A 69 -3.75 19.55 -18.69
N ILE A 70 -4.74 19.25 -19.52
CA ILE A 70 -4.65 18.39 -20.70
C ILE A 70 -4.89 19.26 -21.94
N PRO A 71 -3.84 19.55 -22.73
CA PRO A 71 -3.96 20.43 -23.89
C PRO A 71 -4.82 19.82 -25.01
N SER A 72 -4.80 18.49 -25.18
CA SER A 72 -5.62 17.77 -26.15
C SER A 72 -5.89 16.31 -25.75
N VAL A 73 -6.94 15.70 -26.32
CA VAL A 73 -7.25 14.27 -26.13
C VAL A 73 -6.09 13.39 -26.59
N GLN A 74 -5.42 13.74 -27.71
CA GLN A 74 -4.27 12.99 -28.20
C GLN A 74 -3.09 13.04 -27.23
N ALA A 75 -2.87 14.18 -26.56
CA ALA A 75 -1.83 14.30 -25.55
C ALA A 75 -2.12 13.39 -24.35
N HIS A 76 -3.37 13.35 -23.89
CA HIS A 76 -3.81 12.45 -22.83
C HIS A 76 -3.59 10.97 -23.20
N GLU A 77 -4.09 10.52 -24.35
CA GLU A 77 -3.91 9.15 -24.82
C GLU A 77 -2.43 8.76 -24.97
N THR A 78 -1.59 9.72 -25.37
CA THR A 78 -0.15 9.49 -25.50
C THR A 78 0.53 9.34 -24.15
N ILE A 79 0.20 10.20 -23.18
CA ILE A 79 0.69 10.10 -21.80
C ILE A 79 0.26 8.77 -21.19
N GLU A 80 -1.01 8.38 -21.36
CA GLU A 80 -1.53 7.12 -20.83
C GLU A 80 -0.83 5.91 -21.45
N ARG A 81 -0.69 5.86 -22.78
CA ARG A 81 0.02 4.77 -23.46
C ARG A 81 1.48 4.69 -23.02
N ALA A 82 2.17 5.82 -22.90
CA ALA A 82 3.55 5.87 -22.42
C ALA A 82 3.67 5.37 -20.97
N TRP A 83 2.74 5.76 -20.09
CA TRP A 83 2.69 5.32 -18.71
C TRP A 83 2.44 3.81 -18.58
N LEU A 84 1.45 3.28 -19.31
CA LEU A 84 1.15 1.84 -19.32
C LEU A 84 2.34 1.03 -19.88
N LEU A 85 3.02 1.53 -20.91
CA LEU A 85 4.23 0.91 -21.44
C LEU A 85 5.35 0.91 -20.40
N HIS A 86 5.56 2.02 -19.70
CA HIS A 86 6.53 2.11 -18.61
C HIS A 86 6.23 1.13 -17.47
N GLN A 87 4.97 1.04 -17.02
CA GLN A 87 4.55 0.07 -16.01
C GLN A 87 4.78 -1.38 -16.47
N ARG A 88 4.52 -1.68 -17.76
CA ARG A 88 4.82 -3.00 -18.35
C ARG A 88 6.31 -3.30 -18.29
N HIS A 89 7.18 -2.34 -18.60
CA HIS A 89 8.63 -2.52 -18.49
C HIS A 89 9.08 -2.74 -17.05
N ILE A 90 8.55 -1.99 -16.08
CA ILE A 90 8.83 -2.21 -14.64
C ILE A 90 8.44 -3.63 -14.24
N ARG A 91 7.24 -4.08 -14.62
CA ARG A 91 6.77 -5.45 -14.31
C ARG A 91 7.69 -6.50 -14.90
N ARG A 92 8.04 -6.38 -16.18
CA ARG A 92 8.97 -7.29 -16.86
C ARG A 92 10.33 -7.34 -16.17
N ARG A 93 10.88 -6.18 -15.77
CA ARG A 93 12.16 -6.11 -15.05
C ARG A 93 12.09 -6.85 -13.71
N ARG A 94 11.05 -6.60 -12.91
CA ARG A 94 10.83 -7.29 -11.62
C ARG A 94 10.68 -8.81 -11.79
N MET A 95 9.93 -9.25 -12.80
CA MET A 95 9.77 -10.68 -13.11
C MET A 95 11.09 -11.33 -13.53
N ALA A 96 11.87 -10.66 -14.40
CA ALA A 96 13.17 -11.16 -14.81
C ALA A 96 14.17 -11.23 -13.64
N GLU A 97 14.15 -10.26 -12.73
CA GLU A 97 14.96 -10.31 -11.50
C GLU A 97 14.51 -11.45 -10.57
N ALA A 98 13.20 -11.65 -10.40
CA ALA A 98 12.66 -12.75 -9.60
C ALA A 98 13.03 -14.12 -10.18
N GLU A 99 12.94 -14.28 -11.50
CA GLU A 99 13.34 -15.50 -12.21
C GLU A 99 14.82 -15.81 -11.99
N LYS A 100 15.70 -14.82 -12.13
CA LYS A 100 17.14 -14.99 -11.87
C LYS A 100 17.42 -15.43 -10.43
N LYS A 101 16.73 -14.82 -9.45
CA LYS A 101 16.86 -15.19 -8.03
C LYS A 101 16.39 -16.63 -7.80
N PHE A 102 15.28 -17.02 -8.41
CA PHE A 102 14.75 -18.38 -8.35
C PHE A 102 15.72 -19.40 -8.96
N GLN A 103 16.25 -19.14 -10.15
CA GLN A 103 17.24 -20.02 -10.80
C GLN A 103 18.51 -20.18 -9.97
N CYS A 104 19.00 -19.09 -9.39
CA CYS A 104 20.15 -19.12 -8.49
C CYS A 104 19.87 -19.98 -7.25
N MET A 105 18.70 -19.79 -6.62
CA MET A 105 18.25 -20.58 -5.46
C MET A 105 18.12 -22.07 -5.80
N HIS A 106 17.50 -22.39 -6.95
CA HIS A 106 17.35 -23.76 -7.43
C HIS A 106 18.72 -24.41 -7.63
N SER A 107 19.64 -23.75 -8.35
CA SER A 107 21.00 -24.26 -8.56
C SER A 107 21.75 -24.48 -7.24
N ALA A 108 21.58 -23.59 -6.26
CA ALA A 108 22.17 -23.75 -4.93
C ALA A 108 21.60 -24.96 -4.18
N MET A 109 20.29 -25.19 -4.22
CA MET A 109 19.65 -26.34 -3.58
C MET A 109 20.03 -27.67 -4.23
N GLU A 110 20.14 -27.71 -5.56
CA GLU A 110 20.63 -28.88 -6.29
C GLU A 110 22.05 -29.26 -5.83
N LYS A 111 22.96 -28.28 -5.72
CA LYS A 111 24.31 -28.50 -5.19
C LYS A 111 24.30 -28.94 -3.73
N LEU A 112 23.42 -28.37 -2.90
CA LEU A 112 23.29 -28.76 -1.50
C LEU A 112 22.84 -30.22 -1.37
N ARG A 113 21.91 -30.65 -2.22
CA ARG A 113 21.43 -32.05 -2.27
C ARG A 113 22.54 -33.03 -2.60
N GLU A 114 23.42 -32.68 -3.53
CA GLU A 114 24.58 -33.51 -3.91
C GLU A 114 25.63 -33.60 -2.80
N LEU A 115 25.92 -32.47 -2.12
CA LEU A 115 26.97 -32.41 -1.10
C LEU A 115 26.53 -32.94 0.27
N SER A 116 25.33 -32.58 0.72
CA SER A 116 24.83 -32.93 2.06
C SER A 116 23.29 -33.08 2.06
N PRO A 117 22.78 -34.31 1.93
CA PRO A 117 21.35 -34.59 1.98
C PRO A 117 20.69 -34.12 3.28
N LYS A 118 21.40 -34.21 4.42
CA LYS A 118 20.88 -33.79 5.73
C LYS A 118 20.56 -32.28 5.78
N LEU A 119 21.45 -31.45 5.25
CA LEU A 119 21.24 -30.00 5.21
C LEU A 119 20.16 -29.61 4.20
N TYR A 120 20.06 -30.37 3.10
CA TYR A 120 18.99 -30.19 2.12
C TYR A 120 17.60 -30.49 2.72
N GLU A 121 17.46 -31.60 3.45
CA GLU A 121 16.23 -31.94 4.17
C GLU A 121 15.87 -30.86 5.21
N GLU A 122 16.86 -30.32 5.91
CA GLU A 122 16.64 -29.24 6.88
C GLU A 122 16.21 -27.92 6.23
N ALA A 123 16.81 -27.54 5.11
CA ALA A 123 16.48 -26.31 4.40
C ALA A 123 15.09 -26.35 3.75
N ASN A 124 14.60 -27.54 3.39
CA ASN A 124 13.26 -27.76 2.82
C ASN A 124 12.17 -28.01 3.87
N LYS A 125 12.45 -27.81 5.16
CA LYS A 125 11.42 -27.87 6.19
C LYS A 125 10.42 -26.72 6.00
N ASP A 126 9.16 -27.05 5.80
CA ASP A 126 8.08 -26.06 5.79
C ASP A 126 7.88 -25.53 7.22
N GLU A 127 8.13 -24.22 7.41
CA GLU A 127 7.89 -23.57 8.70
C GLU A 127 6.46 -23.02 8.74
N ASP A 128 5.60 -23.64 9.55
CA ASP A 128 4.27 -23.10 9.85
C ASP A 128 4.37 -21.91 10.81
N PRO A 129 4.06 -20.66 10.38
CA PRO A 129 4.23 -19.48 11.22
C PRO A 129 3.27 -19.44 12.43
N ARG A 130 2.23 -20.28 12.42
CA ARG A 130 1.25 -20.35 13.52
C ARG A 130 1.62 -21.40 14.57
N ALA A 131 2.37 -22.43 14.19
CA ALA A 131 2.75 -23.50 15.10
C ALA A 131 3.95 -23.03 15.94
N ARG A 132 3.87 -23.21 17.26
CA ARG A 132 4.99 -22.95 18.16
C ARG A 132 5.64 -24.27 18.51
N SER A 133 6.98 -24.32 18.48
CA SER A 133 7.68 -25.51 18.94
C SER A 133 7.49 -25.67 20.47
N PRO A 134 7.57 -26.90 21.02
CA PRO A 134 7.46 -27.10 22.46
C PRO A 134 8.49 -26.27 23.24
N GLU A 135 9.73 -26.19 22.75
CA GLU A 135 10.80 -25.37 23.33
C GLU A 135 10.43 -23.88 23.38
N GLU A 136 9.83 -23.35 22.32
CA GLU A 136 9.36 -21.97 22.28
C GLU A 136 8.21 -21.73 23.26
N THR A 137 7.35 -22.73 23.49
CA THR A 137 6.29 -22.60 24.49
C THR A 137 6.83 -22.53 25.91
N GLU A 138 7.93 -23.22 26.21
CA GLU A 138 8.59 -23.17 27.52
C GLU A 138 9.24 -21.81 27.77
N ILE A 139 9.97 -21.31 26.77
CA ILE A 139 10.55 -19.95 26.80
C ILE A 139 9.42 -18.92 26.94
N TRP A 140 8.34 -19.05 26.17
CA TRP A 140 7.22 -18.11 26.24
C TRP A 140 6.57 -18.09 27.64
N LYS A 141 6.49 -19.24 28.31
CA LYS A 141 5.96 -19.33 29.69
C LYS A 141 6.89 -18.62 30.69
N SER A 142 8.21 -18.72 30.53
CA SER A 142 9.18 -18.09 31.45
C SER A 142 9.27 -16.57 31.32
N LEU A 143 8.99 -16.04 30.12
CA LEU A 143 9.16 -14.61 29.82
C LEU A 143 8.13 -13.71 30.51
N LYS A 144 8.56 -12.48 30.83
CA LYS A 144 7.69 -11.40 31.33
C LYS A 144 6.77 -10.86 30.23
N LYS A 145 5.69 -10.16 30.59
CA LYS A 145 4.68 -9.66 29.63
C LYS A 145 5.24 -8.80 28.49
N SER A 146 6.21 -7.93 28.76
CA SER A 146 6.88 -7.10 27.75
C SER A 146 7.72 -7.94 26.79
N GLU A 147 8.46 -8.90 27.32
CA GLU A 147 9.31 -9.83 26.56
C GLU A 147 8.46 -10.76 25.69
N ARG A 148 7.32 -11.25 26.20
CA ARG A 148 6.35 -12.05 25.42
C ARG A 148 5.86 -11.32 24.18
N ARG A 149 5.50 -10.04 24.30
CA ARG A 149 5.04 -9.22 23.15
C ARG A 149 6.11 -9.07 22.09
N ALA A 150 7.37 -9.02 22.49
CA ALA A 150 8.47 -8.88 21.56
C ALA A 150 8.93 -10.22 20.97
N PHE A 151 8.83 -11.31 21.75
CA PHE A 151 8.92 -12.67 21.23
C PHE A 151 7.87 -12.90 20.13
N ASP A 152 6.62 -12.56 20.41
CA ASP A 152 5.51 -12.64 19.46
C ASP A 152 5.68 -11.71 18.23
N SER A 153 6.61 -10.75 18.27
CA SER A 153 6.90 -9.89 17.12
C SER A 153 7.85 -10.50 16.09
N ARG A 154 8.51 -11.62 16.45
CA ARG A 154 9.50 -12.34 15.63
C ARG A 154 9.08 -13.79 15.40
N ILE A 155 7.87 -13.94 14.87
CA ILE A 155 7.34 -15.23 14.48
C ILE A 155 8.17 -15.77 13.31
N ARG A 156 8.60 -17.04 13.40
CA ARG A 156 9.33 -17.73 12.31
C ARG A 156 8.49 -17.79 11.03
N GLY A 157 9.13 -17.82 9.87
CA GLY A 157 8.45 -17.74 8.57
C GLY A 157 7.74 -16.41 8.26
N LEU A 158 7.69 -15.44 9.18
CA LEU A 158 7.09 -14.12 8.97
C LEU A 158 8.15 -13.02 9.01
N PHE A 159 7.89 -11.91 8.33
CA PHE A 159 8.78 -10.77 8.37
C PHE A 159 8.81 -10.15 9.78
N PRO A 160 10.02 -9.86 10.33
CA PRO A 160 10.14 -9.18 11.61
C PRO A 160 9.47 -7.80 11.60
N ARG A 161 8.81 -7.44 12.70
CA ARG A 161 8.12 -6.13 12.82
C ARG A 161 9.08 -4.94 12.79
N GLU A 162 10.35 -5.15 13.12
CA GLU A 162 11.39 -4.13 13.03
C GLU A 162 11.68 -3.73 11.57
N MET A 163 11.37 -4.60 10.59
CA MET A 163 11.52 -4.31 9.17
C MET A 163 10.36 -3.42 8.69
N ARG A 164 10.56 -2.10 8.81
CA ARG A 164 9.55 -1.09 8.45
C ARG A 164 9.46 -0.84 6.94
N THR A 165 8.28 -0.44 6.49
CA THR A 165 8.06 0.09 5.13
C THR A 165 8.86 1.39 4.95
N PRO A 166 9.52 1.60 3.80
CA PRO A 166 10.26 2.83 3.55
C PRO A 166 9.34 4.06 3.61
N THR A 167 9.82 5.13 4.24
CA THR A 167 9.16 6.43 4.34
C THR A 167 9.81 7.43 3.39
N GLU A 168 9.08 8.48 2.99
CA GLU A 168 9.60 9.51 2.08
C GLU A 168 10.79 10.26 2.68
N THR A 169 10.70 10.63 3.97
CA THR A 169 11.81 11.23 4.73
C THR A 169 12.30 10.25 5.78
N PRO A 170 13.63 10.17 6.02
CA PRO A 170 14.19 9.31 7.04
C PRO A 170 13.84 9.83 8.44
N PRO A 171 13.80 8.94 9.45
CA PRO A 171 13.65 9.37 10.84
C PRO A 171 14.89 10.15 11.32
N THR A 172 14.72 11.06 12.28
CA THR A 172 15.83 11.85 12.85
C THR A 172 16.95 10.98 13.43
N GLY A 173 16.59 9.84 14.02
CA GLY A 173 17.54 8.88 14.58
C GLY A 173 18.15 7.92 13.55
N GLY A 174 17.78 8.01 12.26
CA GLY A 174 18.32 7.18 11.19
C GLY A 174 18.27 5.68 11.50
N TRP A 175 19.44 5.10 11.74
CA TRP A 175 19.63 3.69 12.08
C TRP A 175 19.99 3.49 13.56
N ASN A 176 19.40 2.49 14.22
CA ASN A 176 19.71 2.17 15.61
C ASN A 176 20.90 1.18 15.69
N TYR A 177 22.09 1.68 16.03
CA TYR A 177 23.30 0.87 16.20
C TYR A 177 23.34 0.08 17.51
N ASP A 178 22.61 0.54 18.54
CA ASP A 178 22.61 -0.06 19.88
C ASP A 178 21.55 -1.16 20.05
N TYR A 179 21.09 -1.75 18.94
CA TYR A 179 20.02 -2.74 18.96
C TYR A 179 20.46 -4.03 19.69
N GLN A 180 19.70 -4.43 20.71
CA GLN A 180 19.88 -5.68 21.45
C GLN A 180 18.66 -6.60 21.27
N PRO A 181 18.86 -7.86 20.81
CA PRO A 181 17.76 -8.81 20.72
C PRO A 181 17.35 -9.30 22.11
N ILE A 182 16.04 -9.36 22.34
CA ILE A 182 15.42 -9.70 23.63
C ILE A 182 15.71 -11.14 24.08
N LEU A 183 16.01 -12.05 23.13
CA LEU A 183 16.43 -13.42 23.40
C LEU A 183 17.96 -13.58 23.39
N ARG A 184 18.69 -12.71 24.08
CA ARG A 184 20.10 -12.96 24.40
C ARG A 184 20.27 -13.05 25.90
N LYS A 185 20.35 -14.27 26.41
CA LYS A 185 21.13 -14.69 27.60
C LYS A 185 20.99 -16.21 27.80
N SER A 186 21.74 -17.00 27.03
CA SER A 186 22.05 -18.39 27.37
C SER A 186 23.18 -18.90 26.47
N THR A 187 24.41 -18.40 26.64
CA THR A 187 25.61 -19.07 26.06
C THR A 187 26.97 -18.56 26.55
N THR A 188 27.07 -17.47 27.33
CA THR A 188 28.37 -16.94 27.79
C THR A 188 28.74 -17.26 29.24
N GLU A 189 28.13 -18.27 29.88
CA GLU A 189 28.50 -18.65 31.25
C GLU A 189 29.21 -20.02 31.36
N ASN A 190 29.36 -20.80 30.28
CA ASN A 190 29.93 -22.17 30.35
C ASN A 190 31.20 -22.43 29.52
N SER A 191 31.93 -21.41 29.05
CA SER A 191 33.21 -21.61 28.33
C SER A 191 34.46 -21.11 29.06
N SER A 192 34.35 -20.87 30.37
CA SER A 192 35.49 -20.56 31.23
C SER A 192 35.47 -21.47 32.45
N ALA A 193 35.86 -22.72 32.22
CA ALA A 193 36.39 -23.66 33.19
C ALA A 193 37.46 -24.50 32.49
#